data_AF-A0A7X8CZW8-F1
#
_entry.id   AF-A0A7X8CZW8-F1
#
_cell.length_a   1.000
_cell.length_b   1.000
_cell.length_c   1.000
_cell.angle_alpha   90.00
_cell.angle_beta   90.00
_cell.angle_gamma   90.00
#
_symmetry.space_group_name_H-M   'P 1'
#
loop_
_entity.id
_entity.type
_entity.pdbx_description
1 polymer ?
#
loop_
_entity_poly.entity_id
_entity_poly.type
_entity_poly.pdbx_seq_one_letter_code
_entity_poly.pdbx_strand_id
1 'polypeptide(L)'
;MDKNKFFKLFIVGVLILSFVLTGCSSPTSPATPAATETAEKTAQEYIDQLPEEWKVGQPLIALNQWAESKHAAEGTNCWTCHGPDPENMKKPSAATCGTCHTQEFEDFSKSTHATAVVHAMSKDKTVYNGVEVEYKWQAYDEGGPDHWGCANCHSVGEISEEDGSLGDCATCHGNHAFSLEQARDPETCSACHAGPGHPQAESWTASRHGITWNTLGKDYDLSGTTEEFWARQEIDPMPAPTCQSCHMPEGTHYTSHGMAHTLGGDRAEDYEEQVNFMVENSCTNCHSEKYAREWLGKADEMATYSKARIREAKKMLEELRADGLIRDTMEVTNAHPIAGQLSAADSLWFRANMATNRAFKGAYHMSTQWAGRQGWTDQSFDLMEFRSELERLRADAERDQRIKELEEMLNITE
;
A
#
# COMPACT_ATOMS: atom_id res chain seq x y z
N MET A 1 -50.10 26.15 -47.36
CA MET A 1 -49.91 25.41 -46.10
C MET A 1 -49.09 26.28 -45.16
N ASP A 2 -49.28 26.07 -43.86
CA ASP A 2 -49.52 27.08 -42.84
C ASP A 2 -48.49 28.17 -42.51
N LYS A 3 -49.07 29.20 -41.90
CA LYS A 3 -48.51 30.49 -41.48
C LYS A 3 -48.00 30.46 -40.03
N ASN A 4 -47.22 31.50 -39.73
CA ASN A 4 -47.02 32.18 -38.44
C ASN A 4 -45.80 31.84 -37.58
N LYS A 5 -44.74 32.62 -37.83
CA LYS A 5 -43.89 33.26 -36.82
C LYS A 5 -44.73 34.20 -35.94
N PHE A 6 -44.38 34.40 -34.65
CA PHE A 6 -44.08 35.71 -34.06
C PHE A 6 -43.67 35.61 -32.58
N PHE A 7 -43.08 36.70 -32.11
CA PHE A 7 -42.06 36.91 -31.08
C PHE A 7 -42.66 37.61 -29.82
N LYS A 8 -41.85 37.76 -28.75
CA LYS A 8 -41.93 38.72 -27.61
C LYS A 8 -42.78 38.30 -26.39
N LEU A 9 -42.52 38.69 -25.14
CA LEU A 9 -41.41 39.20 -24.32
C LEU A 9 -41.99 39.31 -22.88
N PHE A 10 -41.13 39.22 -21.84
CA PHE A 10 -41.30 39.60 -20.42
C PHE A 10 -42.45 40.54 -20.02
N ILE A 11 -43.14 40.27 -18.89
CA ILE A 11 -43.51 41.25 -17.82
C ILE A 11 -43.64 40.54 -16.44
N VAL A 12 -43.04 41.17 -15.43
CA VAL A 12 -43.06 40.90 -13.98
C VAL A 12 -44.39 41.34 -13.35
N GLY A 13 -44.89 40.60 -12.35
CA GLY A 13 -46.02 41.06 -11.52
C GLY A 13 -46.10 40.33 -10.18
N VAL A 14 -45.42 40.86 -9.17
CA VAL A 14 -45.66 40.58 -7.74
C VAL A 14 -46.97 41.24 -7.35
N LEU A 15 -47.91 40.51 -6.73
CA LEU A 15 -48.90 41.11 -5.83
C LEU A 15 -49.28 40.12 -4.72
N ILE A 16 -48.87 40.53 -3.53
CA ILE A 16 -49.20 40.01 -2.21
C ILE A 16 -50.69 40.28 -1.94
N LEU A 17 -51.45 39.29 -1.47
CA LEU A 17 -52.47 39.52 -0.46
C LEU A 17 -52.74 38.24 0.35
N SER A 18 -52.40 38.35 1.62
CA SER A 18 -52.66 37.44 2.73
C SER A 18 -54.15 37.16 2.91
N PHE A 19 -54.52 35.93 3.32
CA PHE A 19 -55.35 35.75 4.51
C PHE A 19 -55.28 34.31 5.03
N VAL A 20 -55.03 34.24 6.33
CA VAL A 20 -54.87 33.09 7.22
C VAL A 20 -56.15 32.29 7.35
N LEU A 21 -56.07 30.95 7.41
CA LEU A 21 -56.93 30.10 8.27
C LEU A 21 -56.30 28.70 8.44
N THR A 22 -55.68 28.53 9.61
CA THR A 22 -55.58 27.33 10.47
C THR A 22 -55.94 25.95 9.90
N GLY A 23 -54.95 25.05 9.96
CA GLY A 23 -55.15 23.59 9.88
C GLY A 23 -53.82 22.87 10.11
N CYS A 24 -53.41 22.73 11.37
CA CYS A 24 -52.30 21.86 11.74
C CYS A 24 -52.73 20.40 11.54
N SER A 25 -52.21 19.77 10.48
CA SER A 25 -52.25 18.32 10.30
C SER A 25 -50.81 17.83 10.33
N SER A 26 -50.39 17.23 11.45
CA SER A 26 -49.12 16.51 11.52
C SER A 26 -49.16 15.31 10.56
N PRO A 27 -48.10 15.02 9.80
CA PRO A 27 -48.01 13.76 9.10
C PRO A 27 -47.74 12.65 10.12
N THR A 28 -48.68 11.73 10.27
CA THR A 28 -48.50 10.45 10.95
C THR A 28 -47.35 9.69 10.30
N SER A 29 -46.22 9.59 10.97
CA SER A 29 -45.21 8.57 10.67
C SER A 29 -45.80 7.19 10.96
N PRO A 30 -45.57 6.17 10.12
CA PRO A 30 -45.90 4.80 10.47
C PRO A 30 -45.01 4.37 11.64
N ALA A 31 -45.62 3.76 12.65
CA ALA A 31 -44.93 3.26 13.83
C ALA A 31 -43.92 2.18 13.43
N THR A 32 -42.64 2.44 13.71
CA THR A 32 -41.58 1.42 13.72
C THR A 32 -41.96 0.33 14.73
N PRO A 33 -41.87 -0.96 14.38
CA PRO A 33 -42.07 -2.01 15.38
C PRO A 33 -40.99 -1.88 16.45
N ALA A 34 -41.41 -1.84 17.72
CA ALA A 34 -40.51 -1.75 18.86
C ALA A 34 -39.54 -2.95 18.84
N ALA A 35 -38.29 -2.68 18.50
CA ALA A 35 -37.19 -3.56 18.82
C ALA A 35 -37.17 -3.72 20.35
N THR A 36 -37.08 -4.95 20.81
CA THR A 36 -36.76 -5.24 22.20
C THR A 36 -35.29 -4.87 22.39
N GLU A 37 -35.01 -3.60 22.67
CA GLU A 37 -33.69 -3.14 23.09
C GLU A 37 -33.37 -3.79 24.44
N THR A 38 -32.63 -4.90 24.40
CA THR A 38 -31.69 -5.15 25.50
C THR A 38 -30.72 -3.98 25.48
N ALA A 39 -30.78 -3.10 26.48
CA ALA A 39 -29.89 -1.95 26.56
C ALA A 39 -28.45 -2.43 26.39
N GLU A 40 -27.81 -2.01 25.30
CA GLU A 40 -26.41 -2.33 25.02
C GLU A 40 -25.57 -1.71 26.14
N LYS A 41 -24.72 -2.52 26.77
CA LYS A 41 -23.86 -2.05 27.87
C LYS A 41 -23.00 -0.90 27.35
N THR A 42 -22.87 0.14 28.16
CA THR A 42 -21.93 1.23 27.93
C THR A 42 -20.49 0.74 28.07
N ALA A 43 -19.53 1.42 27.42
CA ALA A 43 -18.11 1.10 27.55
C ALA A 43 -17.65 1.08 29.02
N GLN A 44 -18.12 2.03 29.84
CA GLN A 44 -17.78 2.06 31.26
C GLN A 44 -18.28 0.82 32.01
N GLU A 45 -19.47 0.31 31.68
CA GLU A 45 -19.99 -0.91 32.31
C GLU A 45 -19.14 -2.14 31.98
N TYR A 46 -18.55 -2.23 30.79
CA TYR A 46 -17.58 -3.30 30.47
C TYR A 46 -16.31 -3.17 31.30
N ILE A 47 -15.77 -1.95 31.42
CA ILE A 47 -14.55 -1.69 32.21
C ILE A 47 -14.81 -2.01 33.69
N ASP A 48 -15.95 -1.60 34.25
CA ASP A 48 -16.27 -1.81 35.66
C ASP A 48 -16.36 -3.30 36.04
N GLN A 49 -16.68 -4.17 35.07
CA GLN A 49 -16.73 -5.63 35.23
C GLN A 49 -15.35 -6.29 35.25
N LEU A 50 -14.29 -5.60 34.80
CA LEU A 50 -12.94 -6.14 34.87
C LEU A 50 -12.45 -6.20 36.34
N PRO A 51 -11.70 -7.26 36.70
CA PRO A 51 -10.99 -7.30 37.97
C PRO A 51 -10.06 -6.09 38.15
N GLU A 52 -9.84 -5.63 39.38
CA GLU A 52 -9.02 -4.44 39.66
C GLU A 52 -7.59 -4.57 39.11
N GLU A 53 -7.02 -5.76 39.17
CA GLU A 53 -5.69 -6.07 38.64
C GLU A 53 -5.57 -5.88 37.12
N TRP A 54 -6.68 -5.93 36.37
CA TRP A 54 -6.72 -5.66 34.92
C TRP A 54 -7.09 -4.21 34.59
N LYS A 55 -7.41 -3.39 35.60
CA LYS A 55 -7.70 -1.96 35.45
C LYS A 55 -6.53 -1.10 35.89
N VAL A 56 -5.87 -1.49 36.99
CA VAL A 56 -4.77 -0.74 37.59
C VAL A 56 -3.51 -0.92 36.74
N GLY A 57 -2.87 0.19 36.35
CA GLY A 57 -1.63 0.19 35.58
C GLY A 57 -1.83 0.06 34.06
N GLN A 58 -3.05 -0.24 33.59
CA GLN A 58 -3.36 -0.30 32.17
C GLN A 58 -3.62 1.10 31.58
N PRO A 59 -3.16 1.39 30.35
CA PRO A 59 -3.49 2.63 29.68
C PRO A 59 -5.01 2.78 29.48
N LEU A 60 -5.58 3.90 29.93
CA LEU A 60 -7.01 4.16 29.80
C LEU A 60 -7.51 4.04 28.35
N ILE A 61 -6.67 4.42 27.38
CA ILE A 61 -7.02 4.29 25.96
C ILE A 61 -7.23 2.84 25.53
N ALA A 62 -6.42 1.90 26.03
CA ALA A 62 -6.56 0.48 25.70
C ALA A 62 -7.85 -0.10 26.29
N LEU A 63 -8.16 0.26 27.54
CA LEU A 63 -9.41 -0.13 28.20
C LEU A 63 -10.64 0.40 27.46
N ASN A 64 -10.62 1.68 27.06
CA ASN A 64 -11.72 2.29 26.32
C ASN A 64 -11.90 1.65 24.93
N GLN A 65 -10.80 1.49 24.18
CA GLN A 65 -10.84 0.85 22.86
C GLN A 65 -11.36 -0.58 22.92
N TRP A 66 -10.89 -1.37 23.90
CA TRP A 66 -11.43 -2.72 24.11
C TRP A 66 -12.92 -2.67 24.46
N ALA A 67 -13.33 -1.81 25.40
CA ALA A 67 -14.71 -1.72 25.85
C ALA A 67 -15.69 -1.27 24.76
N GLU A 68 -15.22 -0.53 23.76
CA GLU A 68 -15.97 -0.12 22.56
C GLU A 68 -15.93 -1.17 21.43
N SER A 69 -15.08 -2.20 21.55
CA SER A 69 -14.88 -3.21 20.51
C SER A 69 -15.99 -4.28 20.51
N LYS A 70 -16.13 -4.96 19.36
CA LYS A 70 -16.96 -6.17 19.27
C LYS A 70 -16.45 -7.30 20.16
N HIS A 71 -15.15 -7.36 20.46
CA HIS A 71 -14.61 -8.35 21.39
C HIS A 71 -15.20 -8.23 22.79
N ALA A 72 -15.31 -7.02 23.34
CA ALA A 72 -15.96 -6.82 24.64
C ALA A 72 -17.45 -7.20 24.60
N ALA A 73 -18.15 -6.83 23.53
CA ALA A 73 -19.57 -7.16 23.33
C ALA A 73 -19.83 -8.67 23.27
N GLU A 74 -18.93 -9.42 22.63
CA GLU A 74 -18.98 -10.89 22.52
C GLU A 74 -18.36 -11.62 23.74
N GLY A 75 -17.90 -10.88 24.75
CA GLY A 75 -17.36 -11.44 26.00
C GLY A 75 -15.90 -11.89 25.96
N THR A 76 -15.15 -11.50 24.93
CA THR A 76 -13.70 -11.70 24.85
C THR A 76 -13.00 -10.66 25.72
N ASN A 77 -12.26 -11.15 26.73
CA ASN A 77 -11.56 -10.31 27.72
C ASN A 77 -10.05 -10.32 27.48
N CYS A 78 -9.32 -9.47 28.22
CA CYS A 78 -7.87 -9.29 28.10
C CYS A 78 -7.09 -10.61 28.15
N TRP A 79 -7.42 -11.47 29.14
CA TRP A 79 -6.73 -12.74 29.36
C TRP A 79 -7.01 -13.82 28.31
N THR A 80 -8.03 -13.64 27.47
CA THR A 80 -8.27 -14.53 26.32
C THR A 80 -7.11 -14.44 25.33
N CYS A 81 -6.54 -13.24 25.16
CA CYS A 81 -5.44 -13.00 24.22
C CYS A 81 -4.06 -12.93 24.90
N HIS A 82 -3.98 -12.32 26.09
CA HIS A 82 -2.72 -12.10 26.82
C HIS A 82 -2.43 -13.16 27.88
N GLY A 83 -3.33 -14.11 28.10
CA GLY A 83 -3.21 -15.10 29.17
C GLY A 83 -3.54 -14.52 30.56
N PRO A 84 -3.38 -15.31 31.64
CA PRO A 84 -3.94 -14.98 32.94
C PRO A 84 -3.18 -13.89 33.72
N ASP A 85 -2.01 -13.46 33.24
CA ASP A 85 -1.13 -12.50 33.92
C ASP A 85 -1.39 -11.07 33.40
N PRO A 86 -1.92 -10.14 34.23
CA PRO A 86 -2.18 -8.75 33.86
C PRO A 86 -0.91 -7.95 33.54
N GLU A 87 0.27 -8.40 34.00
CA GLU A 87 1.55 -7.77 33.71
C GLU A 87 2.18 -8.30 32.41
N ASN A 88 1.54 -9.26 31.73
CA ASN A 88 2.05 -9.80 30.49
C ASN A 88 1.94 -8.80 29.33
N MET A 89 3.07 -8.15 29.03
CA MET A 89 3.20 -7.20 27.92
C MET A 89 3.49 -7.87 26.58
N LYS A 90 3.52 -9.22 26.51
CA LYS A 90 3.77 -9.91 25.26
C LYS A 90 2.61 -9.70 24.29
N LYS A 91 2.98 -9.46 23.04
CA LYS A 91 2.06 -9.33 21.93
C LYS A 91 1.43 -10.71 21.62
N PRO A 92 0.10 -10.81 21.47
CA PRO A 92 -0.54 -12.03 21.00
C PRO A 92 -0.04 -12.40 19.61
N SER A 93 0.20 -13.70 19.37
CA SER A 93 0.61 -14.20 18.07
C SER A 93 -0.55 -14.26 17.07
N ALA A 94 -0.26 -14.37 15.78
CA ALA A 94 -1.30 -14.61 14.77
C ALA A 94 -2.07 -15.90 15.03
N ALA A 95 -1.42 -16.95 15.57
CA ALA A 95 -2.10 -18.19 15.94
C ALA A 95 -3.10 -17.99 17.10
N THR A 96 -2.85 -17.06 18.03
CA THR A 96 -3.86 -16.68 19.06
C THR A 96 -5.14 -16.19 18.41
N CYS A 97 -5.03 -15.31 17.40
CA CYS A 97 -6.18 -14.83 16.63
C CYS A 97 -6.85 -15.98 15.84
N GLY A 98 -6.04 -16.85 15.24
CA GLY A 98 -6.47 -18.02 14.46
C GLY A 98 -7.24 -19.08 15.24
N THR A 99 -7.26 -19.03 16.58
CA THR A 99 -8.12 -19.91 17.39
C THR A 99 -9.61 -19.66 17.16
N CYS A 100 -9.99 -18.43 16.81
CA CYS A 100 -11.36 -18.01 16.50
C CYS A 100 -11.53 -17.62 15.03
N HIS A 101 -10.53 -16.94 14.45
CA HIS A 101 -10.56 -16.41 13.08
C HIS A 101 -9.78 -17.33 12.12
N THR A 102 -10.24 -18.58 12.01
CA THR A 102 -9.50 -19.63 11.28
C THR A 102 -9.37 -19.31 9.79
N GLN A 103 -10.44 -18.82 9.17
CA GLN A 103 -10.45 -18.50 7.73
C GLN A 103 -9.50 -17.35 7.41
N GLU A 104 -9.58 -16.25 8.16
CA GLU A 104 -8.73 -15.08 7.98
C GLU A 104 -7.26 -15.43 8.22
N PHE A 105 -6.98 -16.23 9.25
CA PHE A 105 -5.62 -16.69 9.55
C PHE A 105 -5.06 -17.58 8.42
N GLU A 106 -5.83 -18.55 7.95
CA GLU A 106 -5.42 -19.42 6.84
C GLU A 106 -5.19 -18.64 5.54
N ASP A 107 -6.06 -17.69 5.22
CA ASP A 107 -5.91 -16.85 4.03
C ASP A 107 -4.71 -15.90 4.13
N PHE A 108 -4.53 -15.27 5.29
CA PHE A 108 -3.37 -14.43 5.56
C PHE A 108 -2.07 -15.22 5.40
N SER A 109 -2.00 -16.46 5.91
CA SER A 109 -0.81 -17.32 5.84
C SER A 109 -0.37 -17.66 4.41
N LYS A 110 -1.28 -17.59 3.43
CA LYS A 110 -0.98 -17.79 2.01
C LYS A 110 -0.41 -16.53 1.35
N SER A 111 -0.62 -15.37 1.95
CA SER A 111 -0.21 -14.08 1.39
C SER A 111 1.28 -13.79 1.59
N THR A 112 1.84 -12.90 0.78
CA THR A 112 3.21 -12.41 0.98
C THR A 112 3.35 -11.52 2.23
N HIS A 113 2.24 -11.07 2.82
CA HIS A 113 2.28 -10.32 4.08
C HIS A 113 2.73 -11.20 5.25
N ALA A 114 2.32 -12.47 5.29
CA ALA A 114 2.77 -13.40 6.33
C ALA A 114 4.29 -13.62 6.31
N THR A 115 4.90 -13.51 5.14
CA THR A 115 6.36 -13.67 4.96
C THR A 115 7.08 -12.35 4.72
N ALA A 116 6.44 -11.20 4.97
CA ALA A 116 6.99 -9.89 4.66
C ALA A 116 8.33 -9.63 5.37
N VAL A 117 8.45 -10.08 6.63
CA VAL A 117 9.70 -9.99 7.39
C VAL A 117 10.79 -10.84 6.74
N VAL A 118 10.47 -12.06 6.31
CA VAL A 118 11.41 -12.98 5.66
C VAL A 118 11.89 -12.41 4.32
N HIS A 119 11.02 -11.77 3.56
CA HIS A 119 11.37 -11.13 2.29
C HIS A 119 12.29 -9.93 2.47
N ALA A 120 12.03 -9.05 3.43
CA ALA A 120 12.93 -7.93 3.67
C ALA A 120 14.18 -8.34 4.48
N MET A 121 14.17 -9.48 5.16
CA MET A 121 15.35 -10.12 5.76
C MET A 121 16.06 -11.08 4.80
N SER A 122 15.58 -11.27 3.56
CA SER A 122 16.06 -12.35 2.70
C SER A 122 17.55 -12.12 2.41
N LYS A 123 18.36 -13.00 3.00
CA LYS A 123 19.81 -12.94 3.10
C LYS A 123 20.49 -13.31 1.79
N ASP A 124 20.12 -12.66 0.69
CA ASP A 124 21.00 -12.68 -0.47
C ASP A 124 22.26 -11.88 -0.09
N LYS A 125 23.23 -12.59 0.48
CA LYS A 125 24.63 -12.21 0.50
C LYS A 125 25.03 -12.09 -0.96
N THR A 126 25.22 -10.88 -1.43
CA THR A 126 25.88 -10.64 -2.72
C THR A 126 27.32 -10.28 -2.44
N VAL A 127 28.25 -10.78 -3.26
CA VAL A 127 29.65 -10.38 -3.18
C VAL A 127 29.84 -9.22 -4.15
N TYR A 128 30.02 -8.02 -3.60
CA TYR A 128 30.32 -6.81 -4.36
C TYR A 128 31.78 -6.42 -4.10
N ASN A 129 32.61 -6.39 -5.13
CA ASN A 129 34.05 -6.07 -5.02
C ASN A 129 34.82 -6.90 -3.98
N GLY A 130 34.48 -8.19 -3.84
CA GLY A 130 35.13 -9.08 -2.87
C GLY A 130 34.70 -8.86 -1.41
N VAL A 131 33.75 -7.97 -1.16
CA VAL A 131 33.11 -7.75 0.13
C VAL A 131 31.74 -8.40 0.11
N GLU A 132 31.47 -9.21 1.12
CA GLU A 132 30.16 -9.82 1.32
C GLU A 132 29.21 -8.73 1.85
N VAL A 133 28.24 -8.33 1.02
CA VAL A 133 27.21 -7.37 1.40
C VAL A 133 25.98 -8.16 1.80
N GLU A 134 25.67 -8.16 3.09
CA GLU A 134 24.40 -8.66 3.61
C GLU A 134 23.36 -7.53 3.43
N TYR A 135 22.28 -7.79 2.67
CA TYR A 135 21.07 -6.96 2.76
C TYR A 135 20.49 -7.15 4.16
N LYS A 136 21.02 -6.38 5.11
CA LYS A 136 20.53 -6.37 6.47
C LYS A 136 19.43 -5.32 6.54
N TRP A 137 18.24 -5.80 6.87
CA TRP A 137 17.26 -5.14 7.72
C TRP A 137 17.86 -4.41 8.95
N GLN A 138 19.14 -4.66 9.26
CA GLN A 138 19.95 -4.10 10.33
C GLN A 138 21.26 -3.56 9.75
N ALA A 139 21.20 -2.52 8.91
CA ALA A 139 22.40 -1.77 8.54
C ALA A 139 23.05 -1.16 9.80
N TYR A 140 22.27 -1.02 10.88
CA TYR A 140 22.68 -0.59 12.20
C TYR A 140 22.40 -1.70 13.24
N ASP A 141 23.43 -2.07 14.00
CA ASP A 141 23.38 -3.23 14.90
C ASP A 141 22.40 -3.06 16.09
N GLU A 142 22.07 -1.83 16.51
CA GLU A 142 21.12 -1.56 17.60
C GLU A 142 20.39 -0.20 17.44
N GLY A 143 19.07 -0.25 17.20
CA GLY A 143 18.20 0.93 17.20
C GLY A 143 18.45 1.95 16.08
N GLY A 144 17.52 2.91 15.93
CA GLY A 144 17.66 3.99 14.94
C GLY A 144 16.95 3.71 13.61
N PRO A 145 17.54 4.05 12.44
CA PRO A 145 16.86 4.07 11.14
C PRO A 145 16.17 2.77 10.72
N ASP A 146 16.67 1.62 11.14
CA ASP A 146 16.13 0.32 10.76
C ASP A 146 14.81 -0.01 11.46
N HIS A 147 14.69 0.37 12.74
CA HIS A 147 13.44 0.24 13.49
C HIS A 147 12.36 1.16 12.91
N TRP A 148 12.74 2.39 12.56
CA TRP A 148 11.82 3.40 12.00
C TRP A 148 11.61 3.31 10.49
N GLY A 149 12.37 2.48 9.78
CA GLY A 149 12.34 2.33 8.33
C GLY A 149 11.73 1.01 7.88
N CYS A 150 12.51 -0.07 7.92
CA CYS A 150 12.09 -1.37 7.39
C CYS A 150 11.17 -2.13 8.36
N ALA A 151 11.49 -2.11 9.66
CA ALA A 151 10.79 -2.94 10.64
C ALA A 151 9.32 -2.57 10.78
N ASN A 152 9.02 -1.29 10.98
CA ASN A 152 7.64 -0.82 11.10
C ASN A 152 6.76 -1.16 9.90
N CYS A 153 7.33 -1.26 8.69
CA CYS A 153 6.56 -1.60 7.49
C CYS A 153 6.38 -3.11 7.29
N HIS A 154 7.39 -3.91 7.63
CA HIS A 154 7.44 -5.34 7.30
C HIS A 154 7.12 -6.27 8.48
N SER A 155 6.99 -5.76 9.71
CA SER A 155 6.52 -6.52 10.89
C SER A 155 5.07 -6.98 10.79
N VAL A 156 4.34 -6.63 9.73
CA VAL A 156 3.09 -7.32 9.37
C VAL A 156 3.28 -8.83 9.24
N GLY A 157 4.49 -9.28 8.87
CA GLY A 157 4.88 -10.69 8.82
C GLY A 157 5.69 -11.16 10.02
N GLU A 158 5.52 -10.54 11.20
CA GLU A 158 6.26 -10.89 12.43
C GLU A 158 6.26 -12.40 12.69
N ILE A 159 7.39 -12.94 13.14
CA ILE A 159 7.50 -14.35 13.52
C ILE A 159 7.38 -14.43 15.04
N SER A 160 6.31 -15.06 15.53
CA SER A 160 6.10 -15.27 16.95
C SER A 160 7.21 -16.16 17.55
N GLU A 161 7.87 -15.68 18.59
CA GLU A 161 8.89 -16.45 19.31
C GLU A 161 8.30 -17.62 20.12
N GLU A 162 7.01 -17.55 20.47
CA GLU A 162 6.38 -18.55 21.36
C GLU A 162 5.89 -19.78 20.60
N ASP A 163 5.33 -19.59 19.41
CA ASP A 163 4.67 -20.65 18.63
C ASP A 163 5.13 -20.73 17.17
N GLY A 164 6.00 -19.81 16.71
CA GLY A 164 6.51 -19.78 15.35
C GLY A 164 5.49 -19.35 14.30
N SER A 165 4.29 -18.92 14.69
CA SER A 165 3.29 -18.42 13.75
C SER A 165 3.76 -17.14 13.07
N LEU A 166 3.30 -16.95 11.83
CA LEU A 166 3.67 -15.83 10.98
C LEU A 166 2.51 -14.83 10.91
N GLY A 167 2.79 -13.57 11.22
CA GLY A 167 1.88 -12.46 11.04
C GLY A 167 1.66 -11.60 12.26
N ASP A 168 1.20 -10.38 11.99
CA ASP A 168 0.63 -9.46 12.96
C ASP A 168 -0.76 -8.98 12.50
N CYS A 169 -1.81 -9.60 13.05
CA CYS A 169 -3.19 -9.26 12.70
C CYS A 169 -3.55 -7.82 13.10
N ALA A 170 -2.90 -7.22 14.10
CA ALA A 170 -3.22 -5.85 14.54
C ALA A 170 -2.75 -4.77 13.56
N THR A 171 -2.00 -5.13 12.50
CA THR A 171 -1.43 -4.17 11.54
C THR A 171 -2.48 -3.27 10.88
N CYS A 172 -3.63 -3.83 10.48
CA CYS A 172 -4.62 -3.11 9.67
C CYS A 172 -5.81 -2.57 10.48
N HIS A 173 -6.42 -3.39 11.36
CA HIS A 173 -7.59 -3.00 12.17
C HIS A 173 -7.20 -2.52 13.58
N GLY A 174 -5.91 -2.43 13.88
CA GLY A 174 -5.39 -1.96 15.16
C GLY A 174 -5.74 -2.85 16.35
N ASN A 175 -5.02 -2.65 17.43
CA ASN A 175 -5.42 -3.02 18.78
C ASN A 175 -5.73 -1.72 19.57
N HIS A 176 -6.64 -1.68 20.54
CA HIS A 176 -7.50 -2.75 21.05
C HIS A 176 -8.96 -2.62 20.57
N ALA A 177 -9.21 -1.74 19.59
CA ALA A 177 -10.55 -1.55 19.02
C ALA A 177 -10.91 -2.62 17.98
N PHE A 178 -9.91 -3.16 17.25
CA PHE A 178 -10.10 -4.15 16.18
C PHE A 178 -11.16 -3.71 15.17
N SER A 179 -11.06 -2.47 14.68
CA SER A 179 -12.08 -1.82 13.87
C SER A 179 -12.03 -2.29 12.42
N LEU A 180 -13.10 -2.94 11.96
CA LEU A 180 -13.29 -3.28 10.54
C LEU A 180 -13.46 -2.03 9.67
N GLU A 181 -14.00 -0.95 10.23
CA GLU A 181 -14.10 0.35 9.55
C GLU A 181 -12.71 0.88 9.23
N GLN A 182 -11.81 0.88 10.23
CA GLN A 182 -10.40 1.25 10.04
C GLN A 182 -9.73 0.34 9.01
N ALA A 183 -9.88 -0.98 9.12
CA ALA A 183 -9.26 -1.91 8.17
C ALA A 183 -9.75 -1.76 6.73
N ARG A 184 -10.96 -1.24 6.50
CA ARG A 184 -11.52 -1.00 5.16
C ARG A 184 -11.20 0.38 4.59
N ASP A 185 -10.71 1.29 5.42
CA ASP A 185 -10.29 2.62 4.97
C ASP A 185 -8.99 2.52 4.15
N PRO A 186 -8.93 3.05 2.91
CA PRO A 186 -7.72 3.02 2.08
C PRO A 186 -6.50 3.70 2.73
N GLU A 187 -6.69 4.60 3.69
CA GLU A 187 -5.58 5.21 4.45
C GLU A 187 -4.77 4.19 5.25
N THR A 188 -5.39 3.09 5.70
CA THR A 188 -4.72 2.02 6.46
C THR A 188 -3.53 1.41 5.72
N CYS A 189 -3.63 1.28 4.40
CA CYS A 189 -2.55 0.71 3.59
C CYS A 189 -1.37 1.68 3.38
N SER A 190 -1.62 2.99 3.52
CA SER A 190 -0.67 4.05 3.13
C SER A 190 0.57 4.14 4.01
N ALA A 191 0.53 3.58 5.22
CA ALA A 191 1.68 3.52 6.11
C ALA A 191 2.85 2.73 5.49
N CYS A 192 2.55 1.67 4.73
CA CYS A 192 3.57 0.79 4.14
C CYS A 192 3.60 0.85 2.61
N HIS A 193 2.44 0.97 1.95
CA HIS A 193 2.32 0.96 0.49
C HIS A 193 2.45 2.36 -0.12
N ALA A 194 3.47 3.09 0.31
CA ALA A 194 3.76 4.45 -0.13
C ALA A 194 5.25 4.65 -0.39
N GLY A 195 5.59 5.79 -0.97
CA GLY A 195 6.95 6.26 -1.13
C GLY A 195 7.57 5.90 -2.49
N PRO A 196 8.85 6.27 -2.68
CA PRO A 196 9.47 6.33 -4.01
C PRO A 196 9.66 4.95 -4.67
N GLY A 197 9.75 3.88 -3.88
CA GLY A 197 10.00 2.52 -4.39
C GLY A 197 8.73 1.80 -4.84
N HIS A 198 7.60 2.13 -4.23
CA HIS A 198 6.31 1.52 -4.50
C HIS A 198 5.21 2.52 -4.11
N PRO A 199 4.85 3.44 -5.02
CA PRO A 199 3.93 4.54 -4.69
C PRO A 199 2.46 4.12 -4.88
N GLN A 200 2.01 2.98 -4.34
CA GLN A 200 0.64 2.51 -4.59
C GLN A 200 -0.39 3.49 -4.04
N ALA A 201 -0.22 3.94 -2.79
CA ALA A 201 -1.10 4.90 -2.15
C ALA A 201 -1.15 6.21 -2.94
N GLU A 202 0.00 6.80 -3.29
CA GLU A 202 0.03 8.06 -4.02
C GLU A 202 -0.49 7.91 -5.45
N SER A 203 -0.27 6.76 -6.08
CA SER A 203 -0.82 6.45 -7.40
C SER A 203 -2.33 6.40 -7.35
N TRP A 204 -2.88 5.64 -6.39
CA TRP A 204 -4.34 5.54 -6.18
C TRP A 204 -4.93 6.90 -5.83
N THR A 205 -4.37 7.65 -4.89
CA THR A 205 -4.84 8.99 -4.48
C THR A 205 -4.88 9.97 -5.66
N ALA A 206 -3.87 9.93 -6.53
CA ALA A 206 -3.82 10.78 -7.73
C ALA A 206 -4.64 10.25 -8.92
N SER A 207 -5.20 9.04 -8.82
CA SER A 207 -6.04 8.43 -9.86
C SER A 207 -7.47 8.95 -9.81
N ARG A 208 -8.27 8.62 -10.83
CA ARG A 208 -9.72 8.89 -10.80
C ARG A 208 -10.45 8.13 -9.69
N HIS A 209 -9.97 6.95 -9.30
CA HIS A 209 -10.55 6.19 -8.19
C HIS A 209 -10.36 6.94 -6.87
N GLY A 210 -9.10 7.29 -6.52
CA GLY A 210 -8.80 8.01 -5.29
C GLY A 210 -9.40 9.42 -5.24
N ILE A 211 -9.42 10.15 -6.35
CA ILE A 211 -10.10 11.47 -6.41
C ILE A 211 -11.60 11.32 -6.12
N THR A 212 -12.25 10.30 -6.70
CA THR A 212 -13.69 10.07 -6.49
C THR A 212 -13.96 9.65 -5.05
N TRP A 213 -13.15 8.76 -4.47
CA TRP A 213 -13.24 8.41 -3.04
C TRP A 213 -13.10 9.64 -2.14
N ASN A 214 -12.05 10.43 -2.30
CA ASN A 214 -11.77 11.58 -1.44
C ASN A 214 -12.81 12.71 -1.56
N THR A 215 -13.51 12.79 -2.70
CA THR A 215 -14.50 13.85 -2.94
C THR A 215 -15.94 13.43 -2.67
N LEU A 216 -16.27 12.14 -2.83
CA LEU A 216 -17.64 11.63 -2.76
C LEU A 216 -17.82 10.43 -1.81
N GLY A 217 -16.75 9.70 -1.48
CA GLY A 217 -16.82 8.41 -0.75
C GLY A 217 -16.30 8.44 0.68
N LYS A 218 -15.57 9.47 1.12
CA LYS A 218 -14.96 9.51 2.46
C LYS A 218 -15.94 9.42 3.64
N ASP A 219 -17.21 9.76 3.42
CA ASP A 219 -18.27 9.69 4.45
C ASP A 219 -19.14 8.43 4.29
N TYR A 220 -18.74 7.49 3.43
CA TYR A 220 -19.43 6.23 3.22
C TYR A 220 -19.27 5.32 4.43
N ASP A 221 -20.34 4.62 4.80
CA ASP A 221 -20.35 3.70 5.95
C ASP A 221 -19.50 2.44 5.66
N LEU A 222 -18.30 2.40 6.22
CA LEU A 222 -17.38 1.27 6.17
C LEU A 222 -17.59 0.26 7.32
N SER A 223 -18.54 0.52 8.23
CA SER A 223 -18.79 -0.32 9.40
C SER A 223 -19.60 -1.58 9.07
N GLY A 224 -19.77 -2.43 10.08
CA GLY A 224 -20.51 -3.69 10.01
C GLY A 224 -19.61 -4.91 9.80
N THR A 225 -20.19 -6.09 10.00
CA THR A 225 -19.57 -7.38 9.66
C THR A 225 -19.23 -7.45 8.16
N THR A 226 -18.40 -8.42 7.77
CA THR A 226 -18.08 -8.64 6.35
C THR A 226 -19.34 -8.91 5.53
N GLU A 227 -20.26 -9.73 6.04
CA GLU A 227 -21.54 -10.01 5.38
C GLU A 227 -22.39 -8.74 5.20
N GLU A 228 -22.57 -7.96 6.27
CA GLU A 228 -23.34 -6.71 6.20
C GLU A 228 -22.72 -5.69 5.23
N PHE A 229 -21.40 -5.54 5.26
CA PHE A 229 -20.69 -4.60 4.39
C PHE A 229 -20.84 -4.97 2.91
N TRP A 230 -20.72 -6.25 2.56
CA TRP A 230 -20.85 -6.69 1.17
C TRP A 230 -22.30 -6.70 0.68
N ALA A 231 -23.25 -7.05 1.55
CA ALA A 231 -24.68 -6.90 1.24
C ALA A 231 -25.06 -5.44 0.95
N ARG A 232 -24.44 -4.48 1.65
CA ARG A 232 -24.61 -3.04 1.37
C ARG A 232 -24.20 -2.68 -0.05
N GLN A 233 -23.17 -3.32 -0.60
CA GLN A 233 -22.68 -3.01 -1.95
C GLN A 233 -23.67 -3.35 -3.06
N GLU A 234 -24.64 -4.23 -2.82
CA GLU A 234 -25.68 -4.57 -3.81
C GLU A 234 -26.74 -3.47 -3.96
N ILE A 235 -26.93 -2.63 -2.93
CA ILE A 235 -28.02 -1.65 -2.85
C ILE A 235 -27.49 -0.21 -2.91
N ASP A 236 -26.38 0.05 -2.22
CA ASP A 236 -25.72 1.35 -2.14
C ASP A 236 -24.21 1.15 -2.28
N PRO A 237 -23.70 0.83 -3.49
CA PRO A 237 -22.28 0.56 -3.70
C PRO A 237 -21.43 1.78 -3.40
N MET A 238 -20.22 1.54 -2.87
CA MET A 238 -19.20 2.58 -2.73
C MET A 238 -19.02 3.35 -4.05
N PRO A 239 -18.90 4.69 -4.00
CA PRO A 239 -18.81 5.51 -5.21
C PRO A 239 -17.47 5.36 -5.97
N ALA A 240 -16.48 4.73 -5.35
CA ALA A 240 -15.17 4.44 -5.92
C ALA A 240 -14.52 3.23 -5.20
N PRO A 241 -13.63 2.49 -5.87
CA PRO A 241 -12.93 1.38 -5.23
C PRO A 241 -11.85 1.88 -4.26
N THR A 242 -11.74 1.20 -3.12
CA THR A 242 -10.63 1.30 -2.15
C THR A 242 -9.57 0.23 -2.44
N CYS A 243 -8.41 0.31 -1.76
CA CYS A 243 -7.35 -0.70 -1.81
C CYS A 243 -7.92 -2.10 -1.51
N GLN A 244 -8.72 -2.20 -0.46
CA GLN A 244 -9.32 -3.42 0.06
C GLN A 244 -10.37 -3.98 -0.90
N SER A 245 -11.23 -3.15 -1.49
CA SER A 245 -12.23 -3.63 -2.46
C SER A 245 -11.63 -4.29 -3.71
N CYS A 246 -10.37 -3.95 -4.02
CA CYS A 246 -9.62 -4.49 -5.14
C CYS A 246 -8.72 -5.68 -4.75
N HIS A 247 -8.01 -5.58 -3.64
CA HIS A 247 -7.00 -6.58 -3.22
C HIS A 247 -7.52 -7.59 -2.18
N MET A 248 -8.69 -7.35 -1.61
CA MET A 248 -9.36 -8.19 -0.61
C MET A 248 -10.87 -8.27 -0.91
N PRO A 249 -11.28 -8.59 -2.16
CA PRO A 249 -12.71 -8.71 -2.48
C PRO A 249 -13.35 -9.77 -1.57
N GLU A 250 -14.60 -9.54 -1.19
CA GLU A 250 -15.35 -10.37 -0.24
C GLU A 250 -14.73 -10.48 1.17
N GLY A 251 -13.67 -9.70 1.47
CA GLY A 251 -13.01 -9.69 2.78
C GLY A 251 -11.93 -10.78 2.94
N THR A 252 -11.51 -11.45 1.86
CA THR A 252 -10.41 -12.42 1.94
C THR A 252 -9.12 -11.78 2.46
N HIS A 253 -8.40 -12.51 3.29
CA HIS A 253 -7.07 -12.10 3.76
C HIS A 253 -5.93 -12.60 2.85
N TYR A 254 -6.25 -13.30 1.75
CA TYR A 254 -5.28 -13.75 0.76
C TYR A 254 -5.00 -12.63 -0.25
N THR A 255 -4.25 -11.62 0.18
CA THR A 255 -3.99 -10.40 -0.61
C THR A 255 -3.16 -10.62 -1.88
N SER A 256 -2.63 -11.82 -2.10
CA SER A 256 -1.95 -12.18 -3.35
C SER A 256 -2.95 -12.63 -4.43
N HIS A 257 -4.23 -12.87 -4.10
CA HIS A 257 -5.26 -13.17 -5.08
C HIS A 257 -5.57 -11.91 -5.93
N GLY A 258 -5.72 -12.09 -7.23
CA GLY A 258 -5.83 -11.00 -8.21
C GLY A 258 -4.50 -10.38 -8.62
N MET A 259 -3.36 -10.82 -8.06
CA MET A 259 -2.04 -10.26 -8.36
C MET A 259 -1.38 -10.98 -9.52
N ALA A 260 -1.67 -10.55 -10.74
CA ALA A 260 -1.10 -11.13 -11.97
C ALA A 260 0.41 -10.86 -12.16
N HIS A 261 1.04 -10.10 -11.27
CA HIS A 261 2.46 -9.78 -11.33
C HIS A 261 3.14 -9.96 -9.97
N THR A 262 4.39 -10.39 -10.01
CA THR A 262 5.28 -10.46 -8.84
C THR A 262 5.61 -9.06 -8.31
N LEU A 263 6.23 -8.99 -7.12
CA LEU A 263 6.70 -7.71 -6.55
C LEU A 263 7.67 -6.95 -7.49
N GLY A 264 8.50 -7.68 -8.24
CA GLY A 264 9.39 -7.14 -9.28
C GLY A 264 8.68 -6.78 -10.59
N GLY A 265 7.37 -6.99 -10.68
CA GLY A 265 6.53 -6.68 -11.83
C GLY A 265 6.67 -7.67 -12.99
N ASP A 266 7.20 -8.87 -12.76
CA ASP A 266 7.17 -9.95 -13.77
C ASP A 266 5.81 -10.63 -13.73
N ARG A 267 5.35 -11.18 -14.84
CA ARG A 267 4.08 -11.91 -14.85
C ARG A 267 4.16 -13.14 -13.94
N ALA A 268 3.11 -13.35 -13.15
CA ALA A 268 2.95 -14.56 -12.37
C ALA A 268 2.73 -15.78 -13.29
N GLU A 269 2.98 -16.99 -12.79
CA GLU A 269 2.80 -18.22 -13.57
C GLU A 269 1.32 -18.42 -13.98
N ASP A 270 0.43 -18.01 -13.09
CA ASP A 270 -1.03 -18.04 -13.18
C ASP A 270 -1.63 -16.70 -13.65
N TYR A 271 -0.88 -15.91 -14.43
CA TYR A 271 -1.26 -14.57 -14.88
C TYR A 271 -2.72 -14.42 -15.32
N GLU A 272 -3.21 -15.27 -16.22
CA GLU A 272 -4.57 -15.16 -16.78
C GLU A 272 -5.64 -15.44 -15.73
N GLU A 273 -5.39 -16.37 -14.80
CA GLU A 273 -6.28 -16.66 -13.68
C GLU A 273 -6.39 -15.46 -12.76
N GLN A 274 -5.26 -14.86 -12.40
CA GLN A 274 -5.21 -13.67 -11.56
C GLN A 274 -5.89 -12.46 -12.22
N VAL A 275 -5.70 -12.24 -13.53
CA VAL A 275 -6.40 -11.19 -14.27
C VAL A 275 -7.90 -11.44 -14.30
N ASN A 276 -8.34 -12.68 -14.57
CA ASN A 276 -9.77 -13.00 -14.59
C ASN A 276 -10.41 -12.75 -13.22
N PHE A 277 -9.75 -13.19 -12.14
CA PHE A 277 -10.22 -12.94 -10.78
C PHE A 277 -10.40 -11.44 -10.50
N MET A 278 -9.38 -10.63 -10.80
CA MET A 278 -9.43 -9.18 -10.57
C MET A 278 -10.52 -8.50 -11.42
N VAL A 279 -10.69 -8.93 -12.66
CA VAL A 279 -11.71 -8.40 -13.56
C VAL A 279 -13.10 -8.71 -13.04
N GLU A 280 -13.37 -9.96 -12.68
CA GLU A 280 -14.68 -10.44 -12.25
C GLU A 280 -15.10 -9.91 -10.87
N ASN A 281 -14.17 -9.85 -9.91
CA ASN A 281 -14.51 -9.57 -8.50
C ASN A 281 -14.34 -8.09 -8.12
N SER A 282 -13.63 -7.30 -8.93
CA SER A 282 -13.35 -5.90 -8.58
C SER A 282 -13.69 -4.94 -9.72
N CYS A 283 -13.29 -5.23 -10.95
CA CYS A 283 -13.47 -4.28 -12.06
C CYS A 283 -14.91 -4.23 -12.56
N THR A 284 -15.56 -5.39 -12.68
CA THR A 284 -16.92 -5.50 -13.25
C THR A 284 -18.02 -5.01 -12.33
N ASN A 285 -17.70 -4.67 -11.09
CA ASN A 285 -18.62 -3.98 -10.18
C ASN A 285 -18.99 -2.58 -10.70
N CYS A 286 -18.14 -1.96 -11.55
CA CYS A 286 -18.38 -0.62 -12.09
C CYS A 286 -18.13 -0.48 -13.60
N HIS A 287 -17.28 -1.32 -14.19
CA HIS A 287 -16.87 -1.23 -15.59
C HIS A 287 -17.33 -2.43 -16.40
N SER A 288 -17.55 -2.24 -17.71
CA SER A 288 -17.67 -3.41 -18.60
C SER A 288 -16.35 -4.19 -18.62
N GLU A 289 -16.43 -5.53 -18.66
CA GLU A 289 -15.27 -6.42 -18.74
C GLU A 289 -14.26 -5.98 -19.83
N LYS A 290 -14.76 -5.67 -21.03
CA LYS A 290 -13.93 -5.20 -22.15
C LYS A 290 -13.10 -3.96 -21.79
N TYR A 291 -13.70 -2.99 -21.13
CA TYR A 291 -13.02 -1.77 -20.69
C TYR A 291 -11.93 -2.08 -19.67
N ALA A 292 -12.25 -2.91 -18.67
CA ALA A 292 -11.29 -3.31 -17.64
C ALA A 292 -10.06 -3.99 -18.26
N ARG A 293 -10.28 -5.00 -19.12
CA ARG A 293 -9.19 -5.73 -19.79
C ARG A 293 -8.36 -4.82 -20.72
N GLU A 294 -8.99 -3.89 -21.42
CA GLU A 294 -8.26 -2.94 -22.27
C GLU A 294 -7.30 -2.06 -21.46
N TRP A 295 -7.73 -1.57 -20.29
CA TRP A 295 -6.88 -0.74 -19.43
C TRP A 295 -5.79 -1.52 -18.71
N LEU A 296 -6.08 -2.74 -18.26
CA LEU A 296 -5.04 -3.64 -17.74
C LEU A 296 -3.99 -3.96 -18.82
N GLY A 297 -4.41 -4.20 -20.07
CA GLY A 297 -3.49 -4.38 -21.20
C GLY A 297 -2.58 -3.17 -21.45
N LYS A 298 -3.09 -1.95 -21.31
CA LYS A 298 -2.26 -0.73 -21.40
C LYS A 298 -1.26 -0.61 -20.23
N ALA A 299 -1.64 -1.05 -19.04
CA ALA A 299 -0.72 -1.09 -17.90
C ALA A 299 0.40 -2.12 -18.12
N ASP A 300 0.05 -3.28 -18.67
CA ASP A 300 0.99 -4.32 -19.13
C ASP A 300 2.00 -3.79 -20.17
N GLU A 301 1.53 -3.01 -21.15
CA GLU A 301 2.39 -2.35 -22.12
C GLU A 301 3.36 -1.37 -21.44
N MET A 302 2.87 -0.53 -20.52
CA MET A 302 3.72 0.39 -19.75
C MET A 302 4.78 -0.36 -18.92
N ALA A 303 4.40 -1.45 -18.26
CA ALA A 303 5.32 -2.31 -17.54
C ALA A 303 6.38 -2.90 -18.46
N THR A 304 5.98 -3.38 -19.64
CA THR A 304 6.88 -3.93 -20.65
C THR A 304 7.91 -2.89 -21.12
N TYR A 305 7.47 -1.69 -21.49
CA TYR A 305 8.36 -0.63 -21.98
C TYR A 305 9.32 -0.13 -20.90
N SER A 306 8.79 0.21 -19.72
CA SER A 306 9.60 0.75 -18.63
C SER A 306 10.63 -0.28 -18.14
N LYS A 307 10.24 -1.55 -17.98
CA LYS A 307 11.17 -2.61 -17.54
C LYS A 307 12.20 -2.98 -18.60
N ALA A 308 11.87 -2.94 -19.88
CA ALA A 308 12.86 -3.20 -20.94
C ALA A 308 14.03 -2.21 -20.88
N ARG A 309 13.74 -0.93 -20.66
CA ARG A 309 14.75 0.13 -20.56
C ARG A 309 15.69 -0.05 -19.37
N ILE A 310 15.16 -0.44 -18.20
CA ILE A 310 16.02 -0.64 -17.03
C ILE A 310 16.85 -1.92 -17.12
N ARG A 311 16.33 -2.98 -17.78
CA ARG A 311 17.11 -4.19 -18.09
C ARG A 311 18.28 -3.88 -19.03
N GLU A 312 18.05 -3.06 -20.05
CA GLU A 312 19.12 -2.58 -20.95
C GLU A 312 20.18 -1.79 -20.16
N ALA A 313 19.75 -0.85 -19.31
CA ALA A 313 20.65 -0.08 -18.48
C ALA A 313 21.46 -0.96 -17.51
N LYS A 314 20.84 -2.01 -16.94
CA LYS A 314 21.52 -2.98 -16.08
C LYS A 314 22.63 -3.71 -16.84
N LYS A 315 22.36 -4.16 -18.08
CA LYS A 315 23.38 -4.78 -18.94
C LYS A 315 24.55 -3.85 -19.22
N MET A 316 24.29 -2.57 -19.48
CA MET A 316 25.36 -1.56 -19.69
C MET A 316 26.23 -1.36 -18.44
N LEU A 317 25.61 -1.35 -17.25
CA LEU A 317 26.32 -1.26 -15.97
C LEU A 317 27.20 -2.49 -15.73
N GLU A 318 26.68 -3.69 -16.01
CA GLU A 318 27.42 -4.95 -15.89
C GLU A 318 28.61 -5.03 -16.87
N GLU A 319 28.43 -4.57 -18.12
CA GLU A 319 29.51 -4.44 -19.09
C GLU A 319 30.60 -3.47 -18.61
N LEU A 320 30.22 -2.27 -18.13
CA LEU A 320 31.17 -1.30 -17.59
C LEU A 320 31.97 -1.87 -16.41
N ARG A 321 31.32 -2.68 -15.56
CA ARG A 321 31.97 -3.38 -14.45
C ARG A 321 32.93 -4.47 -14.95
N ALA A 322 32.53 -5.24 -15.95
CA ALA A 322 33.39 -6.26 -16.57
C ALA A 322 34.64 -5.65 -17.22
N ASP A 323 34.53 -4.44 -17.77
CA ASP A 323 35.63 -3.67 -18.33
C ASP A 323 36.55 -3.05 -17.24
N GLY A 324 36.19 -3.15 -15.96
CA GLY A 324 36.96 -2.57 -14.85
C GLY A 324 36.90 -1.03 -14.79
N LEU A 325 35.87 -0.43 -15.39
CA LEU A 325 35.76 1.03 -15.55
C LEU A 325 34.88 1.71 -14.49
N ILE A 326 34.33 0.92 -13.56
CA ILE A 326 33.58 1.45 -12.42
C ILE A 326 34.57 2.14 -11.48
N ARG A 327 34.30 3.41 -11.17
CA ARG A 327 35.04 4.12 -10.13
C ARG A 327 34.50 3.75 -8.75
N ASP A 328 35.42 3.59 -7.82
CA ASP A 328 35.08 3.40 -6.42
C ASP A 328 34.25 4.58 -5.90
N THR A 329 33.41 4.29 -4.91
CA THR A 329 32.62 5.30 -4.21
C THR A 329 33.56 6.35 -3.63
N MET A 330 33.29 7.63 -3.89
CA MET A 330 33.95 8.69 -3.14
C MET A 330 33.54 8.55 -1.68
N GLU A 331 34.50 8.48 -0.77
CA GLU A 331 34.23 8.31 0.66
C GLU A 331 33.25 9.40 1.13
N VAL A 332 32.03 9.00 1.48
CA VAL A 332 31.05 9.89 2.13
C VAL A 332 31.10 9.57 3.61
N THR A 333 31.71 10.46 4.40
CA THR A 333 31.72 10.35 5.86
C THR A 333 30.27 10.25 6.37
N ASN A 334 29.95 9.22 7.15
CA ASN A 334 28.62 8.94 7.72
C ASN A 334 27.51 8.57 6.71
N ALA A 335 27.85 8.05 5.52
CA ALA A 335 26.83 7.49 4.63
C ALA A 335 26.17 6.23 5.20
N HIS A 336 24.93 5.99 4.79
CA HIS A 336 24.27 4.70 4.97
C HIS A 336 25.20 3.58 4.46
N PRO A 337 25.38 2.45 5.18
CA PRO A 337 26.38 1.43 4.85
C PRO A 337 26.32 0.95 3.39
N ILE A 338 25.13 0.84 2.82
CA ILE A 338 24.93 0.53 1.39
C ILE A 338 25.31 1.71 0.49
N ALA A 339 24.84 2.93 0.79
CA ALA A 339 25.07 4.10 -0.07
C ALA A 339 26.56 4.50 -0.13
N GLY A 340 27.31 4.28 0.96
CA GLY A 340 28.75 4.49 1.01
C GLY A 340 29.57 3.50 0.16
N GLN A 341 28.93 2.50 -0.43
CA GLN A 341 29.58 1.45 -1.25
C GLN A 341 29.12 1.46 -2.72
N LEU A 342 28.17 2.31 -3.09
CA LEU A 342 27.67 2.41 -4.46
C LEU A 342 28.53 3.38 -5.27
N SER A 343 28.90 3.01 -6.51
CA SER A 343 29.47 3.97 -7.44
C SER A 343 28.41 5.00 -7.86
N ALA A 344 28.85 6.12 -8.46
CA ALA A 344 27.91 7.07 -9.05
C ALA A 344 27.01 6.40 -10.11
N ALA A 345 27.56 5.48 -10.90
CA ALA A 345 26.81 4.72 -11.91
C ALA A 345 25.75 3.81 -11.26
N ASP A 346 26.08 3.11 -10.17
CA ASP A 346 25.13 2.28 -9.43
C ASP A 346 24.00 3.12 -8.84
N SER A 347 24.32 4.28 -8.26
CA SER A 347 23.30 5.19 -7.69
C SER A 347 22.36 5.76 -8.75
N LEU A 348 22.89 6.15 -9.91
CA LEU A 348 22.08 6.64 -11.03
C LEU A 348 21.16 5.55 -11.59
N TRP A 349 21.69 4.34 -11.75
CA TRP A 349 20.88 3.18 -12.15
C TRP A 349 19.78 2.88 -11.13
N PHE A 350 20.10 2.88 -9.83
CA PHE A 350 19.12 2.64 -8.77
C PHE A 350 17.98 3.66 -8.83
N ARG A 351 18.29 4.96 -8.97
CA ARG A 351 17.27 6.01 -9.13
C ARG A 351 16.38 5.78 -10.36
N ALA A 352 16.98 5.43 -11.51
CA ALA A 352 16.22 5.07 -12.71
C ALA A 352 15.32 3.84 -12.49
N ASN A 353 15.79 2.86 -11.70
CA ASN A 353 14.99 1.70 -11.32
C ASN A 353 13.81 2.07 -10.42
N MET A 354 13.99 3.01 -9.49
CA MET A 354 12.89 3.54 -8.67
C MET A 354 11.84 4.24 -9.55
N ALA A 355 12.26 5.04 -10.54
CA ALA A 355 11.34 5.62 -11.52
C ALA A 355 10.61 4.55 -12.36
N THR A 356 11.27 3.43 -12.65
CA THR A 356 10.64 2.28 -13.32
C THR A 356 9.49 1.72 -12.48
N ASN A 357 9.71 1.53 -11.17
CA ASN A 357 8.66 1.06 -10.25
C ASN A 357 7.48 2.01 -10.19
N ARG A 358 7.73 3.32 -10.14
CA ARG A 358 6.70 4.36 -10.18
C ARG A 358 5.87 4.27 -11.48
N ALA A 359 6.53 4.06 -12.62
CA ALA A 359 5.87 3.99 -13.93
C ALA A 359 4.85 2.85 -14.02
N PHE A 360 5.26 1.60 -13.75
CA PHE A 360 4.35 0.47 -13.93
C PHE A 360 3.31 0.37 -12.81
N LYS A 361 3.69 0.65 -11.55
CA LYS A 361 2.71 0.65 -10.44
C LYS A 361 1.70 1.78 -10.59
N GLY A 362 2.14 2.96 -11.04
CA GLY A 362 1.26 4.06 -11.40
C GLY A 362 0.27 3.67 -12.50
N ALA A 363 0.69 2.89 -13.50
CA ALA A 363 -0.19 2.43 -14.57
C ALA A 363 -1.27 1.46 -14.06
N TYR A 364 -0.92 0.48 -13.22
CA TYR A 364 -1.90 -0.45 -12.63
C TYR A 364 -2.90 0.23 -11.70
N HIS A 365 -2.53 1.37 -11.09
CA HIS A 365 -3.45 2.20 -10.29
C HIS A 365 -4.10 3.34 -11.11
N MET A 366 -4.02 3.29 -12.45
CA MET A 366 -4.65 4.26 -13.35
C MET A 366 -4.26 5.73 -13.08
N SER A 367 -3.02 5.93 -12.64
CA SER A 367 -2.47 7.22 -12.24
C SER A 367 -1.64 7.82 -13.37
N THR A 368 -2.17 8.82 -14.06
CA THR A 368 -1.43 9.52 -15.13
C THR A 368 -0.22 10.27 -14.60
N GLN A 369 -0.31 10.79 -13.37
CA GLN A 369 0.78 11.45 -12.68
C GLN A 369 1.94 10.46 -12.46
N TRP A 370 1.68 9.36 -11.75
CA TRP A 370 2.72 8.41 -11.37
C TRP A 370 3.21 7.51 -12.51
N ALA A 371 2.33 7.12 -13.44
CA ALA A 371 2.76 6.38 -14.63
C ALA A 371 3.57 7.28 -15.58
N GLY A 372 3.10 8.52 -15.80
CA GLY A 372 3.65 9.44 -16.77
C GLY A 372 4.80 10.27 -16.21
N ARG A 373 4.48 11.33 -15.47
CA ARG A 373 5.46 12.35 -15.09
C ARG A 373 6.47 11.81 -14.07
N GLN A 374 6.02 11.24 -12.96
CA GLN A 374 6.91 10.71 -11.92
C GLN A 374 7.48 9.32 -12.26
N GLY A 375 6.94 8.66 -13.28
CA GLY A 375 7.39 7.35 -13.73
C GLY A 375 8.21 7.46 -15.01
N TRP A 376 7.53 7.43 -16.15
CA TRP A 376 8.16 7.41 -17.48
C TRP A 376 9.09 8.59 -17.76
N THR A 377 8.68 9.82 -17.42
CA THR A 377 9.49 11.02 -17.68
C THR A 377 10.72 11.05 -16.78
N ASP A 378 10.56 10.86 -15.47
CA ASP A 378 11.69 10.77 -14.53
C ASP A 378 12.66 9.66 -14.93
N GLN A 379 12.17 8.46 -15.28
CA GLN A 379 13.00 7.36 -15.77
C GLN A 379 13.82 7.78 -16.99
N SER A 380 13.26 8.63 -17.86
CA SER A 380 13.95 9.09 -19.05
C SER A 380 15.10 10.05 -18.74
N PHE A 381 14.91 10.96 -17.79
CA PHE A 381 15.98 11.84 -17.32
C PHE A 381 17.05 11.06 -16.55
N ASP A 382 16.62 10.14 -15.67
CA ASP A 382 17.55 9.33 -14.88
C ASP A 382 18.41 8.42 -15.77
N LEU A 383 17.82 7.84 -16.83
CA LEU A 383 18.56 7.05 -17.82
C LEU A 383 19.50 7.90 -18.68
N MET A 384 19.14 9.15 -18.97
CA MET A 384 20.02 10.09 -19.68
C MET A 384 21.25 10.38 -18.84
N GLU A 385 21.08 10.72 -17.56
CA GLU A 385 22.18 10.97 -16.64
C GLU A 385 23.05 9.72 -16.43
N PHE A 386 22.42 8.56 -16.24
CA PHE A 386 23.11 7.28 -16.14
C PHE A 386 23.99 7.00 -17.38
N ARG A 387 23.42 7.10 -18.59
CA ARG A 387 24.17 6.85 -19.83
C ARG A 387 25.30 7.85 -20.05
N SER A 388 25.08 9.12 -19.71
CA SER A 388 26.13 10.15 -19.76
C SER A 388 27.29 9.83 -18.81
N GLU A 389 27.01 9.28 -17.64
CA GLU A 389 28.05 8.85 -16.69
C GLU A 389 28.85 7.67 -17.24
N LEU A 390 28.18 6.67 -17.85
CA LEU A 390 28.90 5.56 -18.48
C LEU A 390 29.82 6.02 -19.63
N GLU A 391 29.33 6.96 -20.46
CA GLU A 391 30.12 7.53 -21.55
C GLU A 391 31.33 8.30 -21.01
N ARG A 392 31.14 9.10 -19.96
CA ARG A 392 32.23 9.81 -19.28
C ARG A 392 33.30 8.85 -18.75
N LEU A 393 32.89 7.76 -18.10
CA LEU A 393 33.83 6.78 -17.54
C LEU A 393 34.65 6.10 -18.65
N ARG A 394 34.03 5.76 -19.78
CA ARG A 394 34.73 5.22 -20.96
C ARG A 394 35.69 6.23 -21.58
N ALA A 395 35.27 7.48 -21.74
CA ALA A 395 36.10 8.55 -22.31
C ALA A 395 37.31 8.89 -21.40
N ASP A 396 37.11 8.88 -20.08
CA ASP A 396 38.21 9.04 -19.13
C ASP A 396 39.21 7.89 -19.24
N ALA A 397 38.74 6.63 -19.37
CA ALA A 397 39.62 5.48 -19.54
C ALA A 397 40.45 5.54 -20.84
N GLU A 398 39.84 5.95 -21.96
CA GLU A 398 40.55 6.17 -23.23
C GLU A 398 41.61 7.28 -23.09
N ARG A 399 41.27 8.38 -22.41
CA ARG A 399 42.21 9.47 -22.14
C ARG A 399 43.38 8.98 -21.29
N ASP A 400 43.12 8.23 -20.22
CA ASP A 400 44.16 7.76 -19.31
C ASP A 400 45.09 6.74 -20.02
N GLN A 401 44.55 5.88 -20.88
CA GLN A 401 45.35 5.03 -21.77
C GLN A 401 46.24 5.87 -22.70
N ARG A 402 45.69 6.92 -23.30
CA ARG A 402 46.45 7.79 -24.21
C ARG A 402 47.57 8.55 -23.50
N ILE A 403 47.32 9.00 -22.27
CA ILE A 403 48.34 9.65 -21.43
C ILE A 403 49.47 8.66 -21.17
N LYS A 404 49.15 7.42 -20.77
CA LYS A 404 50.15 6.38 -20.54
C LYS A 404 51.00 6.07 -21.79
N GLU A 405 50.38 5.95 -22.96
CA GLU A 405 51.11 5.78 -24.23
C GLU A 405 52.07 6.95 -24.51
N LEU A 406 51.66 8.18 -24.21
CA LEU A 406 52.50 9.37 -24.40
C LEU A 406 53.65 9.42 -23.38
N GLU A 407 53.40 9.05 -22.13
CA GLU A 407 54.44 8.96 -21.08
C GLU A 407 55.50 7.92 -21.43
N GLU A 408 55.07 6.75 -21.92
CA GLU A 408 55.96 5.70 -22.44
C GLU A 408 56.79 6.19 -23.64
N MET A 409 56.18 6.92 -24.58
CA MET A 409 56.89 7.50 -25.73
C MET A 409 57.90 8.58 -25.34
N LEU A 410 57.59 9.37 -24.32
CA LEU A 410 58.44 10.48 -23.85
C LEU A 410 59.52 10.01 -22.86
N ASN A 411 59.55 8.71 -22.53
CA ASN A 411 60.46 8.11 -21.55
C ASN A 411 60.37 8.81 -20.19
N ILE A 412 59.19 9.34 -19.87
CA ILE A 412 58.87 9.95 -18.58
C ILE A 412 58.56 8.75 -17.67
N THR A 413 59.56 8.35 -16.88
CA THR A 413 59.33 7.45 -15.75
C THR A 413 59.02 8.31 -14.54
N GLU A 414 57.99 7.93 -13.78
CA GLU A 414 57.58 8.61 -12.54
C GLU A 414 58.74 8.89 -11.59
#